data_AF-A0AAE1HQD5-F1
#
_entry.id   AF-A0AAE1HQD5-F1
#
_cell.length_a   1.000
_cell.length_b   1.000
_cell.length_c   1.000
_cell.angle_alpha   90.00
_cell.angle_beta   90.00
_cell.angle_gamma   90.00
#
_symmetry.space_group_name_H-M   'P 1'
#
loop_
_entity.id
_entity.type
_entity.pdbx_description
1 polymer ?
#
loop_
_entity_poly.entity_id
_entity_poly.type
_entity_poly.pdbx_seq_one_letter_code
_entity_poly.pdbx_strand_id
1 'polypeptide(L)'
;MAQLPQLDMQKMQMVQELEIEMMSDMYNRMTQSCHKKCIPPKYKDAELGKGESVCLDRCIAKYLDIHERIGKRLTQLSMQDEDFVKRMQGAPVWEGSLKLVVINGREDFLSVKMFVCGTS
;
A
#
# COMPACT_ATOMS: atom_id res chain seq x y z
N MET A 1 -23.38 -22.72 -21.94
CA MET A 1 -21.92 -22.66 -21.74
C MET A 1 -21.49 -21.25 -22.14
N ALA A 2 -21.31 -20.34 -21.17
CA ALA A 2 -20.86 -18.99 -21.47
C ALA A 2 -19.42 -19.07 -22.00
N GLN A 3 -19.28 -18.86 -23.31
CA GLN A 3 -18.00 -18.79 -23.99
C GLN A 3 -17.30 -17.52 -23.49
N LEU A 4 -16.40 -17.65 -22.52
CA LEU A 4 -15.48 -16.57 -22.16
C LEU A 4 -14.51 -16.39 -23.35
N PRO A 5 -14.36 -15.16 -23.88
CA PRO A 5 -13.50 -14.91 -25.01
C PRO A 5 -12.05 -15.20 -24.61
N GLN A 6 -11.25 -15.65 -25.57
CA GLN A 6 -9.79 -15.81 -25.48
C GLN A 6 -9.12 -14.46 -25.16
N LEU A 7 -9.27 -13.97 -23.94
CA LEU A 7 -8.35 -13.01 -23.33
C LEU A 7 -7.10 -13.80 -22.95
N ASP A 8 -6.29 -13.98 -23.99
CA ASP A 8 -4.87 -13.74 -24.02
C ASP A 8 -3.96 -14.51 -23.03
N MET A 9 -3.37 -15.58 -23.57
CA MET A 9 -2.36 -16.40 -22.91
C MET A 9 -1.21 -15.56 -22.31
N GLN A 10 -0.93 -14.37 -22.86
CA GLN A 10 0.09 -13.44 -22.35
C GLN A 10 -0.33 -12.68 -21.08
N LYS A 11 -1.55 -12.11 -20.94
CA LYS A 11 -1.96 -11.53 -19.64
C LYS A 11 -2.21 -12.61 -18.60
N MET A 12 -2.68 -13.79 -18.99
CA MET A 12 -2.77 -14.89 -18.01
C MET A 12 -1.39 -15.31 -17.48
N GLN A 13 -0.35 -15.25 -18.31
CA GLN A 13 1.03 -15.44 -17.86
C GLN A 13 1.49 -14.29 -16.97
N MET A 14 1.24 -13.04 -17.38
CA MET A 14 1.63 -11.86 -16.61
C MET A 14 0.95 -11.80 -15.24
N VAL A 15 -0.33 -12.14 -15.13
CA VAL A 15 -1.05 -12.20 -13.85
C VAL A 15 -0.47 -13.28 -12.95
N GLN A 16 -0.17 -14.47 -13.49
CA GLN A 16 0.49 -15.53 -12.71
C GLN A 16 1.87 -15.13 -12.21
N GLU A 17 2.68 -14.46 -13.05
CA GLU A 17 4.00 -13.96 -12.64
C GLU A 17 3.89 -12.94 -11.50
N LEU A 18 2.92 -12.01 -11.60
CA LEU A 18 2.65 -11.03 -10.55
C LEU A 18 2.16 -11.69 -9.25
N GLU A 19 1.29 -12.69 -9.33
CA GLU A 19 0.85 -13.46 -8.15
C GLU A 19 2.03 -14.13 -7.44
N ILE A 20 2.95 -14.74 -8.20
CA ILE A 20 4.15 -15.39 -7.65
C ILE A 20 5.08 -14.37 -7.00
N GLU A 21 5.31 -13.22 -7.64
CA GLU A 21 6.18 -12.18 -7.09
C GLU A 21 5.62 -11.63 -5.76
N MET A 22 4.31 -11.35 -5.72
CA MET A 22 3.64 -10.90 -4.49
C MET A 22 3.69 -11.94 -3.37
N MET A 23 3.43 -13.21 -3.68
CA MET A 23 3.52 -14.30 -2.69
C MET A 23 4.95 -14.46 -2.16
N SER A 24 5.96 -14.25 -3.01
CA SER A 24 7.36 -14.34 -2.64
C SER A 24 7.77 -13.21 -1.68
N ASP A 25 7.38 -11.96 -1.95
CA ASP A 25 7.62 -10.84 -1.02
C ASP A 25 6.95 -11.08 0.34
N MET A 26 5.68 -11.55 0.34
CA MET A 26 4.98 -11.91 1.58
C MET A 26 5.74 -12.96 2.39
N TYR A 27 6.18 -14.04 1.73
CA TYR A 27 6.92 -15.12 2.38
C TYR A 27 8.24 -14.63 2.99
N ASN A 28 8.99 -13.79 2.27
CA ASN A 28 10.26 -13.24 2.74
C ASN A 28 10.06 -12.35 3.99
N ARG A 29 9.07 -11.45 3.98
CA ARG A 29 8.76 -10.60 5.12
C ARG A 29 8.26 -11.39 6.33
N MET A 30 7.41 -12.38 6.10
CA MET A 30 6.90 -13.27 7.14
C MET A 30 8.05 -14.03 7.80
N THR A 31 8.91 -14.66 7.00
CA THR A 31 10.05 -15.45 7.49
C THR A 31 10.99 -14.60 8.33
N GLN A 32 11.34 -13.40 7.86
CA GLN A 32 12.19 -12.48 8.63
C GLN A 32 11.55 -12.03 9.94
N SER A 33 10.24 -11.76 9.94
CA SER A 33 9.49 -11.35 11.14
C SER A 33 9.42 -12.48 12.17
N CYS A 34 9.10 -13.69 11.74
CA CYS A 34 9.00 -14.85 12.62
C CYS A 34 10.36 -15.31 13.13
N HIS A 35 11.40 -15.27 12.30
CA HIS A 35 12.77 -15.54 12.73
C HIS A 35 13.19 -14.57 13.85
N LYS A 36 13.00 -13.25 13.66
CA LYS A 36 13.35 -12.23 14.68
C LYS A 36 12.54 -12.37 15.97
N LYS A 37 11.31 -12.90 15.92
CA LYS A 37 10.44 -13.04 17.09
C LYS A 37 10.69 -14.33 17.87
N CYS A 38 10.94 -15.43 17.16
CA CYS A 38 10.96 -16.77 17.74
C CYS A 38 12.36 -17.34 17.93
N ILE A 39 13.36 -16.84 17.20
CA ILE A 39 14.74 -17.34 17.27
C ILE A 39 15.61 -16.29 17.97
N PRO A 40 16.13 -16.59 19.17
CA PRO A 40 17.01 -15.68 19.88
C PRO A 40 18.35 -15.54 19.15
N PRO A 41 19.03 -14.37 19.26
CA PRO A 41 20.31 -14.15 18.59
C PRO A 41 21.46 -15.01 19.16
N LYS A 42 21.26 -15.60 20.34
CA LYS A 42 22.21 -16.53 20.96
C LYS A 42 21.71 -17.97 20.77
N TYR A 43 22.27 -18.65 19.79
CA TYR A 43 22.03 -20.06 19.54
C TYR A 43 22.77 -20.90 20.58
N LYS A 44 22.03 -21.76 21.30
CA LYS A 44 22.61 -22.74 22.21
C LYS A 44 22.84 -24.09 21.53
N ASP A 45 21.94 -24.44 20.62
CA ASP A 45 21.90 -25.71 19.91
C ASP A 45 21.64 -25.46 18.42
N ALA A 46 22.06 -26.39 17.55
CA ALA A 46 21.86 -26.30 16.09
C ALA A 46 20.45 -26.75 15.66
N GLU A 47 19.71 -27.40 16.55
CA GLU A 47 18.34 -27.85 16.31
C GLU A 47 17.34 -26.89 16.95
N LEU A 48 16.16 -26.77 16.32
CA LEU A 48 15.08 -25.99 16.87
C LEU A 48 14.57 -26.62 18.17
N GLY A 49 14.56 -25.83 19.24
CA GLY A 49 13.92 -26.24 20.49
C GLY A 49 12.41 -26.38 20.31
N LYS A 50 11.76 -27.25 21.08
CA LYS A 50 10.29 -27.42 21.06
C LYS A 50 9.53 -26.09 21.23
N GLY A 51 10.07 -25.18 22.03
CA GLY A 51 9.50 -23.84 22.24
C GLY A 51 9.60 -22.93 21.00
N GLU A 52 10.69 -23.05 20.24
CA GLU A 52 10.90 -22.29 19.01
C GLU A 52 9.99 -22.78 17.89
N SER A 53 9.84 -24.11 17.74
CA SER A 53 8.89 -24.70 16.79
C SER A 53 7.46 -24.23 17.05
N VAL A 54 6.99 -24.32 18.29
CA VAL A 54 5.64 -23.86 18.67
C VAL A 54 5.48 -22.35 18.51
N CYS A 55 6.54 -21.56 18.72
CA CYS A 55 6.51 -20.13 18.47
C CYS A 55 6.34 -19.83 16.98
N LEU A 56 7.09 -20.52 16.10
CA LEU A 56 7.00 -20.33 14.66
C LEU A 56 5.59 -20.62 14.13
N ASP A 57 4.97 -21.72 14.55
CA ASP A 57 3.61 -22.06 14.14
C ASP A 57 2.60 -20.96 14.54
N ARG A 58 2.70 -20.47 15.78
CA ARG A 58 1.86 -19.37 16.29
C ARG A 58 2.16 -18.05 15.59
N CYS A 59 3.42 -17.81 15.20
CA CYS A 59 3.83 -16.59 14.51
C CYS A 59 3.24 -16.54 13.11
N ILE A 60 3.35 -17.64 12.35
CA ILE A 60 2.81 -17.75 10.99
C ILE A 60 1.30 -17.55 11.00
N ALA A 61 0.59 -18.23 11.91
CA ALA A 61 -0.87 -18.07 12.05
C ALA A 61 -1.26 -16.60 12.30
N LYS A 62 -0.60 -15.94 13.26
CA LYS A 62 -0.87 -14.51 13.55
C LYS A 62 -0.47 -13.58 12.40
N TYR A 63 0.61 -13.89 11.68
CA TYR A 63 1.07 -13.05 10.57
C TYR A 63 0.02 -13.03 9.46
N LEU A 64 -0.53 -14.18 9.10
CA LEU A 64 -1.58 -14.30 8.09
C LEU A 64 -2.88 -13.61 8.53
N ASP A 65 -3.29 -13.76 9.80
CA ASP A 65 -4.45 -13.04 10.35
C ASP A 65 -4.29 -11.51 10.24
N ILE A 66 -3.10 -11.00 10.55
CA ILE A 66 -2.81 -9.57 10.46
C ILE A 66 -2.75 -9.13 9.00
N HIS A 67 -2.14 -9.94 8.12
CA HIS A 67 -2.05 -9.66 6.69
C HIS A 67 -3.44 -9.50 6.06
N GLU A 68 -4.40 -10.39 6.39
CA GLU A 68 -5.78 -10.27 5.90
C GLU A 68 -6.48 -9.01 6.43
N ARG A 69 -6.31 -8.68 7.72
CA ARG A 69 -6.90 -7.47 8.31
C ARG A 69 -6.34 -6.19 7.69
N ILE A 70 -5.03 -6.15 7.45
CA ILE A 70 -4.39 -5.03 6.75
C ILE A 70 -4.94 -4.93 5.33
N GLY A 71 -5.06 -6.05 4.61
CA GLY A 71 -5.67 -6.08 3.29
C GLY A 71 -7.07 -5.48 3.27
N LYS A 72 -7.95 -5.89 4.20
CA LYS A 72 -9.31 -5.32 4.32
C LYS A 72 -9.30 -3.82 4.58
N ARG A 73 -8.38 -3.33 5.43
CA ARG A 73 -8.26 -1.89 5.71
C ARG A 73 -7.72 -1.11 4.52
N LEU A 74 -6.74 -1.65 3.82
CA LEU A 74 -6.17 -1.01 2.63
C LEU A 74 -7.25 -0.84 1.54
N THR A 75 -8.06 -1.87 1.30
CA THR A 75 -9.18 -1.80 0.35
C THR A 75 -10.24 -0.78 0.77
N GLN A 76 -10.55 -0.68 2.08
CA GLN A 76 -11.48 0.33 2.59
C GLN A 76 -10.98 1.75 2.39
N LEU A 77 -9.67 1.97 2.56
CA LEU A 77 -9.04 3.27 2.36
C LEU A 77 -9.00 3.64 0.88
N SER A 78 -8.62 2.71 0.00
CA SER A 78 -8.60 2.96 -1.44
C SER A 78 -9.98 3.34 -1.99
N MET A 79 -11.07 2.77 -1.45
CA MET A 79 -12.42 3.17 -1.84
C MET A 79 -12.78 4.59 -1.36
N GLN A 80 -12.35 4.99 -0.16
CA GLN A 80 -12.53 6.36 0.33
C GLN A 80 -11.70 7.37 -0.45
N ASP A 81 -10.48 7.01 -0.84
CA ASP A 81 -9.61 7.84 -1.66
C ASP A 81 -10.20 8.04 -3.05
N GLU A 82 -10.80 7.02 -3.67
CA GLU A 82 -11.54 7.14 -4.93
C GLU A 82 -12.71 8.12 -4.82
N ASP A 83 -13.47 8.10 -3.71
CA ASP A 83 -14.54 9.05 -3.46
C ASP A 83 -14.01 10.47 -3.19
N PHE A 84 -12.87 10.59 -2.50
CA PHE A 84 -12.18 11.87 -2.30
C PHE A 84 -11.64 12.44 -3.62
N VAL A 85 -11.03 11.60 -4.47
CA VAL A 85 -10.51 11.96 -5.79
C VAL A 85 -11.66 12.34 -6.72
N LYS A 86 -12.78 11.61 -6.74
CA LYS A 86 -13.97 12.00 -7.54
C LYS A 86 -14.57 13.31 -7.08
N ARG A 87 -14.59 13.58 -5.77
CA ARG A 87 -15.06 14.86 -5.21
C ARG A 87 -14.09 16.01 -5.49
N MET A 88 -12.78 15.74 -5.58
CA MET A 88 -11.80 16.71 -6.09
C MET A 88 -11.86 16.91 -7.61
N GLN A 89 -12.20 15.88 -8.39
CA GLN A 89 -12.41 15.99 -9.84
C GLN A 89 -13.69 16.75 -10.22
N GLY A 90 -14.61 16.95 -9.27
CA GLY A 90 -15.75 17.88 -9.39
C GLY A 90 -15.48 19.29 -8.84
N ALA A 91 -14.32 19.54 -8.24
CA ALA A 91 -13.87 20.89 -7.93
C ALA A 91 -13.13 21.45 -9.17
N PRO A 92 -13.28 22.74 -9.50
CA PRO A 92 -12.54 23.33 -10.61
C PRO A 92 -11.04 23.10 -10.38
N VAL A 93 -10.42 22.36 -11.30
CA VAL A 93 -8.97 22.28 -11.44
C VAL A 93 -8.52 23.70 -11.75
N TRP A 94 -8.01 24.41 -10.75
CA TRP A 94 -7.08 25.49 -11.03
C TRP A 94 -5.80 24.79 -11.46
N GLU A 95 -5.63 24.62 -12.77
CA GLU A 95 -4.34 24.29 -13.38
C GLU A 95 -3.40 25.48 -13.16
N GLY A 96 -2.98 25.66 -11.91
CA GLY A 96 -1.88 26.53 -11.56
C GLY A 96 -0.66 25.64 -11.48
N SER A 97 0.19 25.66 -12.52
CA SER A 97 1.54 25.11 -12.40
C SER A 97 2.11 25.55 -11.05
N LEU A 98 2.57 24.59 -10.24
CA LEU A 98 3.42 24.90 -9.10
C LEU A 98 4.77 25.38 -9.66
N LYS A 99 4.81 26.57 -10.27
CA LYS A 99 6.05 27.31 -10.41
C LYS A 99 6.40 27.74 -9.00
N LEU A 100 7.33 27.01 -8.41
CA LEU A 100 8.09 27.44 -7.25
C LEU A 100 8.82 28.73 -7.64
N VAL A 101 8.14 29.85 -7.50
CA VAL A 101 8.74 31.17 -7.59
C VAL A 101 9.27 31.48 -6.20
N VAL A 102 10.56 31.18 -6.00
CA VAL A 102 11.33 31.72 -4.88
C VAL A 102 11.46 33.22 -5.12
N ILE A 103 10.63 34.03 -4.48
CA ILE A 103 10.88 35.46 -4.33
C ILE A 103 11.04 35.76 -2.84
N ASN A 104 12.29 36.11 -2.50
CA ASN A 104 12.74 36.87 -1.34
C ASN A 104 11.88 36.79 -0.07
N GLY A 105 12.42 36.05 0.92
CA GLY A 105 11.85 35.87 2.25
C GLY A 105 11.23 37.14 2.84
N ARG A 106 9.91 37.09 3.02
CA ARG A 106 9.17 37.86 4.02
C ARG A 106 7.84 37.16 4.28
N GLU A 107 7.67 36.71 5.50
CA GLU A 107 6.43 36.13 6.02
C GLU A 107 5.44 37.28 6.23
N ASP A 108 4.46 37.44 5.34
CA ASP A 108 3.32 38.31 5.61
C ASP A 108 2.01 37.62 5.20
N PHE A 109 1.24 37.37 6.24
CA PHE A 109 -0.06 36.75 6.32
C PHE A 109 -1.10 37.52 5.50
N LEU A 110 -1.94 36.76 4.79
CA LEU A 110 -3.34 37.07 4.46
C LEU A 110 -3.64 38.46 3.86
N SER A 111 -3.80 38.48 2.53
CA SER A 111 -4.94 39.18 1.94
C SER A 111 -5.32 38.54 0.61
N VAL A 112 -6.25 37.59 0.66
CA VAL A 112 -6.99 37.11 -0.52
C VAL A 112 -7.93 38.23 -0.94
N LYS A 113 -7.46 39.15 -1.78
CA LYS A 113 -8.34 40.10 -2.45
C LYS A 113 -8.83 39.47 -3.74
N MET A 114 -9.96 38.79 -3.63
CA MET A 114 -10.70 38.21 -4.74
C MET A 114 -11.27 39.35 -5.58
N PHE A 115 -10.53 39.83 -6.57
CA PHE A 115 -11.02 40.79 -7.55
C PHE A 115 -11.71 40.02 -8.68
N VAL A 116 -13.03 39.91 -8.59
CA VAL A 116 -13.87 39.41 -9.69
C VAL A 116 -14.00 40.55 -10.70
N CYS A 117 -13.17 40.58 -11.73
CA CYS A 117 -13.45 41.40 -12.91
C CYS A 117 -14.34 40.55 -13.84
N GLY A 118 -15.65 40.65 -13.60
CA GLY A 118 -16.66 40.10 -14.48
C GLY A 118 -16.62 40.81 -15.83
N THR A 119 -16.66 40.01 -16.88
CA THR A 119 -16.93 40.41 -18.25
C THR A 119 -18.28 41.14 -18.35
N SER A 120 -18.24 42.44 -18.66
CA SER A 120 -19.14 43.14 -19.58
C SER A 120 -18.51 44.46 -19.98
#